data_AF-A0A9Q8Z4Y8-F1
#
_entry.id   AF-A0A9Q8Z4Y8-F1
#
_cell.length_a   1.000
_cell.length_b   1.000
_cell.length_c   1.000
_cell.angle_alpha   90.00
_cell.angle_beta   90.00
_cell.angle_gamma   90.00
#
_symmetry.space_group_name_H-M   'P 1'
#
loop_
_entity.id
_entity.type
_entity.pdbx_description
1 polymer ?
#
loop_
_entity_poly.entity_id
_entity_poly.type
_entity_poly.pdbx_seq_one_letter_code
_entity_poly.pdbx_strand_id
1 'polypeptide(L)'
;MGSNTAIPPPPPIRAALFDMDGLLIDSEDIYTIISNTILERYGRPPIPWSIKAQLQGRPGPQAGLIFDEWAKLPISKEQFRAEQAELQTTLFKNTKPLPGVVDLLAGLKSRGIHVALATSSHKANFEIKSAHLGHLFDSFAPEHRVLGDDPRIAPGRGKPAPDIYLLALSTLNRTMEERGEPPIQPEECLVFEDSVPGVESGRRAGMQVVWCPHPGLLAEYKGREKEVLAGLTGEHKETEEELAKVVEKSVEGKRLIGLPGEIDDGWARLYSTLEDFPYDSYQMVTKT
;
A
#
# COMPACT_ATOMS: atom_id res chain seq x y z
N MET A 1 27.21 26.29 -13.98
CA MET A 1 27.35 24.94 -14.56
C MET A 1 26.50 24.03 -13.69
N GLY A 2 25.30 23.67 -14.16
CA GLY A 2 24.40 22.83 -13.38
C GLY A 2 24.99 21.43 -13.29
N SER A 3 25.29 20.97 -12.08
CA SER A 3 25.64 19.58 -11.84
C SER A 3 24.41 18.74 -12.18
N ASN A 4 24.44 18.13 -13.36
CA ASN A 4 23.51 17.07 -13.74
C ASN A 4 23.84 15.84 -12.89
N THR A 5 23.49 15.87 -11.60
CA THR A 5 23.61 14.71 -10.72
C THR A 5 22.40 13.83 -11.01
N ALA A 6 22.52 12.98 -12.04
CA ALA A 6 21.56 11.92 -12.27
C ALA A 6 21.38 11.13 -10.96
N ILE A 7 20.13 10.94 -10.53
CA ILE A 7 19.81 10.11 -9.37
C ILE A 7 20.42 8.72 -9.63
N PRO A 8 21.26 8.20 -8.73
CA PRO A 8 21.86 6.89 -8.92
C PRO A 8 20.75 5.82 -9.02
N PRO A 9 20.95 4.79 -9.86
CA PRO A 9 19.96 3.74 -10.00
C PRO A 9 19.70 3.07 -8.64
N PRO A 10 18.47 2.59 -8.38
CA PRO A 10 18.14 1.98 -7.10
C PRO A 10 19.01 0.76 -6.78
N PRO A 11 19.36 0.52 -5.51
CA PRO A 11 20.20 -0.62 -5.11
C PRO A 11 19.43 -1.95 -5.19
N PRO A 12 20.12 -3.10 -5.04
CA PRO A 12 19.48 -4.40 -4.92
C PRO A 12 18.47 -4.49 -3.78
N ILE A 13 17.39 -5.23 -4.01
CA ILE A 13 16.34 -5.42 -3.01
C ILE A 13 16.69 -6.54 -2.03
N ARG A 14 16.46 -6.29 -0.73
CA ARG A 14 16.58 -7.25 0.37
C ARG A 14 15.24 -7.51 1.07
N ALA A 15 14.29 -6.58 1.00
CA ALA A 15 12.95 -6.73 1.54
C ALA A 15 11.85 -6.34 0.56
N ALA A 16 10.73 -7.05 0.60
CA ALA A 16 9.49 -6.72 -0.09
C ALA A 16 8.38 -6.44 0.94
N LEU A 17 7.72 -5.30 0.82
CA LEU A 17 6.70 -4.83 1.74
C LEU A 17 5.38 -4.73 0.99
N PHE A 18 4.34 -5.40 1.46
CA PHE A 18 3.11 -5.58 0.70
C PHE A 18 1.95 -4.81 1.32
N ASP A 19 1.21 -4.06 0.51
CA ASP A 19 -0.19 -3.79 0.83
C ASP A 19 -1.02 -5.11 0.76
N MET A 20 -2.31 -5.07 1.09
CA MET A 20 -3.19 -6.22 1.06
C MET A 20 -4.37 -6.03 0.12
N ASP A 21 -5.10 -4.93 0.27
CA ASP A 21 -6.45 -4.78 -0.26
C ASP A 21 -6.36 -4.28 -1.70
N GLY A 22 -6.81 -5.09 -2.68
CA GLY A 22 -6.64 -4.75 -4.10
C GLY A 22 -5.28 -5.13 -4.68
N LEU A 23 -4.37 -5.66 -3.85
CA LEU A 23 -3.04 -6.14 -4.26
C LEU A 23 -2.83 -7.63 -4.01
N LEU A 24 -2.91 -8.08 -2.75
CA LEU A 24 -2.77 -9.50 -2.42
C LEU A 24 -4.08 -10.24 -2.65
N ILE A 25 -5.20 -9.57 -2.38
CA ILE A 25 -6.55 -10.12 -2.49
C ILE A 25 -7.50 -9.15 -3.19
N ASP A 26 -8.54 -9.69 -3.82
CA ASP A 26 -9.59 -8.96 -4.57
C ASP A 26 -10.61 -8.21 -3.70
N SER A 27 -10.24 -7.84 -2.46
CA SER A 27 -11.15 -7.25 -1.48
C SER A 27 -11.74 -5.90 -1.89
N GLU A 28 -11.06 -5.12 -2.74
CA GLU A 28 -11.54 -3.84 -3.28
C GLU A 28 -12.80 -3.98 -4.15
N ASP A 29 -12.94 -5.10 -4.86
CA ASP A 29 -14.16 -5.40 -5.62
C ASP A 29 -15.30 -5.77 -4.67
N ILE A 30 -15.00 -6.50 -3.59
CA ILE A 30 -15.98 -6.82 -2.55
C ILE A 30 -16.42 -5.55 -1.80
N TYR A 31 -15.51 -4.63 -1.49
CA TYR A 31 -15.86 -3.31 -0.94
C TYR A 31 -16.82 -2.54 -1.86
N THR A 32 -16.59 -2.62 -3.17
CA THR A 32 -17.45 -2.00 -4.19
C THR A 32 -18.84 -2.63 -4.18
N ILE A 33 -18.93 -3.96 -4.13
CA ILE A 33 -20.20 -4.71 -4.02
C ILE A 33 -20.97 -4.30 -2.76
N ILE A 34 -20.29 -4.25 -1.61
CA ILE A 34 -20.89 -3.87 -0.32
C ILE A 34 -21.45 -2.45 -0.40
N SER A 35 -20.63 -1.50 -0.85
CA SER A 35 -21.02 -0.09 -0.95
C SER A 35 -22.20 0.10 -1.88
N ASN A 36 -22.17 -0.53 -3.06
CA ASN A 36 -23.25 -0.44 -4.05
C ASN A 36 -24.54 -1.10 -3.58
N THR A 37 -24.46 -2.20 -2.83
CA THR A 37 -25.63 -2.84 -2.22
C THR A 37 -26.33 -1.88 -1.26
N ILE A 38 -25.58 -1.15 -0.45
CA ILE A 38 -26.16 -0.16 0.48
C ILE A 38 -26.68 1.05 -0.30
N LEU A 39 -25.91 1.59 -1.25
CA LEU A 39 -26.33 2.71 -2.10
C LEU A 39 -27.68 2.43 -2.80
N GLU A 40 -27.86 1.23 -3.35
CA GLU A 40 -29.08 0.81 -4.04
C GLU A 40 -30.30 0.81 -3.10
N ARG A 41 -30.16 0.32 -1.85
CA ARG A 41 -31.24 0.33 -0.84
C ARG A 41 -31.79 1.73 -0.58
N TYR A 42 -30.95 2.76 -0.77
CA TYR A 42 -31.27 4.16 -0.53
C TYR A 42 -31.43 4.97 -1.84
N GLY A 43 -31.60 4.29 -2.98
CA GLY A 43 -31.88 4.94 -4.27
C GLY A 43 -30.72 5.77 -4.81
N ARG A 44 -29.47 5.45 -4.43
CA ARG A 44 -28.26 6.09 -4.96
C ARG A 44 -27.68 5.27 -6.12
N PRO A 45 -27.07 5.93 -7.12
CA PRO A 45 -26.38 5.22 -8.18
C PRO A 45 -25.13 4.50 -7.63
N PRO A 46 -24.61 3.49 -8.36
CA PRO A 46 -23.33 2.88 -8.05
C PRO A 46 -22.21 3.91 -7.92
N ILE A 47 -21.23 3.62 -7.07
CA ILE A 47 -20.06 4.48 -6.87
C ILE A 47 -19.26 4.62 -8.18
N PRO A 48 -19.04 5.85 -8.67
CA PRO A 48 -18.21 6.07 -9.85
C PRO A 48 -16.72 5.92 -9.50
N TRP A 49 -15.90 5.59 -10.49
CA TRP A 49 -14.46 5.44 -10.32
C TRP A 49 -13.77 6.70 -9.81
N SER A 50 -14.23 7.88 -10.22
CA SER A 50 -13.73 9.16 -9.71
C SER A 50 -13.87 9.35 -8.19
N ILE A 51 -14.83 8.66 -7.56
CA ILE A 51 -14.97 8.63 -6.11
C ILE A 51 -14.23 7.43 -5.53
N LYS A 52 -14.40 6.23 -6.12
CA LYS A 52 -13.69 5.02 -5.68
C LYS A 52 -12.18 5.27 -5.58
N ALA A 53 -11.57 5.86 -6.60
CA ALA A 53 -10.15 6.20 -6.64
C ALA A 53 -9.68 7.05 -5.46
N GLN A 54 -10.54 7.92 -4.93
CA GLN A 54 -10.24 8.73 -3.74
C GLN A 54 -10.36 7.94 -2.43
N LEU A 55 -11.04 6.79 -2.42
CA LEU A 55 -11.22 5.95 -1.23
C LEU A 55 -10.09 4.91 -1.07
N GLN A 56 -9.64 4.32 -2.18
CA GLN A 56 -8.70 3.18 -2.17
C GLN A 56 -7.38 3.53 -1.48
N GLY A 57 -6.90 2.61 -0.64
CA GLY A 57 -5.63 2.74 0.10
C GLY A 57 -5.63 3.72 1.27
N ARG A 58 -6.69 4.52 1.47
CA ARG A 58 -6.78 5.45 2.61
C ARG A 58 -7.20 4.74 3.91
N PRO A 59 -6.80 5.27 5.08
CA PRO A 59 -7.37 4.86 6.35
C PRO A 59 -8.90 5.01 6.37
N GLY A 60 -9.59 4.02 6.95
CA GLY A 60 -11.06 3.94 6.96
C GLY A 60 -11.79 5.22 7.40
N PRO A 61 -11.35 5.92 8.47
CA PRO A 61 -11.99 7.19 8.87
C PRO A 61 -11.94 8.28 7.79
N GLN A 62 -10.83 8.39 7.05
CA GLN A 62 -10.67 9.39 5.99
C GLN A 62 -11.48 9.02 4.76
N ALA A 63 -11.44 7.75 4.33
CA ALA A 63 -12.28 7.24 3.25
C ALA A 63 -13.78 7.43 3.56
N GLY A 64 -14.19 7.19 4.81
CA GLY A 64 -15.57 7.39 5.25
C GLY A 64 -16.06 8.84 5.08
N LEU A 65 -15.21 9.84 5.32
CA LEU A 65 -15.58 11.25 5.11
C LEU A 65 -15.87 11.57 3.65
N ILE A 66 -15.01 11.10 2.74
CA ILE A 66 -15.17 11.30 1.29
C ILE A 66 -16.43 10.58 0.79
N PHE A 67 -16.64 9.34 1.25
CA PHE A 67 -17.83 8.58 0.90
C PHE A 67 -19.11 9.26 1.40
N ASP A 68 -19.17 9.66 2.67
CA ASP A 68 -20.35 10.31 3.27
C ASP A 68 -20.73 11.59 2.52
N GLU A 69 -19.74 12.41 2.15
CA GLU A 69 -19.95 13.68 1.45
C GLU A 69 -20.50 13.50 0.04
N TRP A 70 -20.04 12.48 -0.68
CA TRP A 70 -20.57 12.14 -2.01
C TRP A 70 -21.90 11.39 -1.94
N ALA A 71 -22.01 10.38 -1.07
CA ALA A 71 -23.14 9.46 -1.03
C ALA A 71 -24.40 10.11 -0.48
N LYS A 72 -24.28 11.01 0.51
CA LYS A 72 -25.40 11.74 1.14
C LYS A 72 -26.59 10.84 1.48
N LEU A 73 -26.31 9.67 2.06
CA LEU A 73 -27.33 8.70 2.40
C LEU A 73 -28.27 9.25 3.50
N PRO A 74 -29.58 8.97 3.44
CA PRO A 74 -30.55 9.45 4.41
C PRO A 74 -30.59 8.58 5.69
N ILE A 75 -29.42 8.17 6.18
CA ILE A 75 -29.26 7.34 7.39
C ILE A 75 -28.13 7.87 8.27
N SER A 76 -28.11 7.45 9.53
CA SER A 76 -27.02 7.81 10.44
C SER A 76 -25.73 7.05 10.10
N LYS A 77 -24.59 7.57 10.54
CA LYS A 77 -23.29 6.91 10.35
C LYS A 77 -23.24 5.56 11.07
N GLU A 78 -23.90 5.45 12.21
CA GLU A 78 -24.01 4.22 12.99
C GLU A 78 -24.81 3.15 12.23
N GLN A 79 -25.94 3.53 11.63
CA GLN A 79 -26.72 2.63 10.79
C GLN A 79 -25.90 2.17 9.57
N PHE A 80 -25.23 3.09 8.87
CA PHE A 80 -24.39 2.75 7.73
C PHE A 80 -23.26 1.78 8.10
N ARG A 81 -22.59 2.00 9.24
CA ARG A 81 -21.54 1.10 9.74
C ARG A 81 -22.08 -0.28 10.10
N ALA A 82 -23.27 -0.35 10.68
CA ALA A 82 -23.91 -1.62 11.02
C ALA A 82 -24.24 -2.43 9.76
N GLU A 83 -24.86 -1.81 8.75
CA GLU A 83 -25.17 -2.46 7.47
C GLU A 83 -23.90 -2.90 6.72
N GLN A 84 -22.86 -2.06 6.73
CA GLN A 84 -21.56 -2.46 6.18
C GLN A 84 -20.98 -3.66 6.91
N ALA A 85 -20.94 -3.65 8.25
CA ALA A 85 -20.35 -4.73 9.03
C ALA A 85 -21.05 -6.08 8.79
N GLU A 86 -22.39 -6.07 8.65
CA GLU A 86 -23.18 -7.25 8.32
C GLU A 86 -22.78 -7.85 6.95
N LEU A 87 -22.70 -6.99 5.93
CA LEU A 87 -22.30 -7.40 4.58
C LEU A 87 -20.83 -7.85 4.54
N GLN A 88 -19.92 -7.14 5.22
CA GLN A 88 -18.50 -7.47 5.32
C GLN A 88 -18.29 -8.86 5.93
N THR A 89 -18.98 -9.18 7.03
CA THR A 89 -18.91 -10.49 7.71
C THR A 89 -19.32 -11.66 6.80
N THR A 90 -20.16 -11.38 5.81
CA THR A 90 -20.67 -12.38 4.87
C THR A 90 -19.80 -12.48 3.61
N LEU A 91 -19.43 -11.33 3.03
CA LEU A 91 -18.81 -11.28 1.71
C LEU A 91 -17.28 -11.39 1.75
N PHE A 92 -16.60 -10.89 2.78
CA PHE A 92 -15.13 -10.96 2.86
C PHE A 92 -14.58 -12.38 3.02
N LYS A 93 -15.41 -13.34 3.43
CA LYS A 93 -15.05 -14.77 3.44
C LYS A 93 -14.82 -15.34 2.03
N ASN A 94 -15.18 -14.59 1.00
CA ASN A 94 -15.04 -14.98 -0.41
C ASN A 94 -13.88 -14.28 -1.12
N THR A 95 -13.05 -13.51 -0.39
CA THR A 95 -11.83 -12.93 -0.96
C THR A 95 -10.94 -14.02 -1.54
N LYS A 96 -10.26 -13.69 -2.64
CA LYS A 96 -9.34 -14.58 -3.34
C LYS A 96 -8.01 -13.89 -3.57
N PRO A 97 -6.90 -14.65 -3.60
CA PRO A 97 -5.63 -14.11 -4.05
C PRO A 97 -5.76 -13.54 -5.48
N LEU A 98 -5.13 -12.38 -5.71
CA LEU A 98 -5.03 -11.83 -7.06
C LEU A 98 -4.01 -12.63 -7.91
N PRO A 99 -4.11 -12.57 -9.25
CA PRO A 99 -3.20 -13.28 -10.14
C PRO A 99 -1.72 -12.98 -9.85
N GLY A 100 -0.87 -14.02 -9.89
CA GLY A 100 0.57 -13.91 -9.67
C GLY A 100 1.02 -13.79 -8.22
N VAL A 101 0.14 -13.46 -7.26
CA VAL A 101 0.51 -13.23 -5.85
C VAL A 101 1.18 -14.43 -5.20
N VAL A 102 0.63 -15.64 -5.41
CA VAL A 102 1.15 -16.87 -4.80
C VAL A 102 2.55 -17.18 -5.34
N ASP A 103 2.73 -17.09 -6.66
CA ASP A 103 4.02 -17.34 -7.31
C ASP A 103 5.05 -16.25 -6.95
N LEU A 104 4.60 -15.00 -6.83
CA LEU A 104 5.43 -13.88 -6.40
C LEU A 104 6.04 -14.16 -5.03
N LEU A 105 5.21 -14.48 -4.03
CA LEU A 105 5.65 -14.74 -2.67
C LEU A 105 6.56 -15.98 -2.58
N ALA A 106 6.24 -17.04 -3.30
CA ALA A 106 7.10 -18.22 -3.39
C ALA A 106 8.47 -17.88 -4.01
N GLY A 107 8.48 -17.09 -5.09
CA GLY A 107 9.70 -16.66 -5.77
C GLY A 107 10.56 -15.74 -4.91
N LEU A 108 9.97 -14.83 -4.13
CA LEU A 108 10.69 -13.99 -3.16
C LEU A 108 11.32 -14.83 -2.05
N LYS A 109 10.56 -15.78 -1.49
CA LYS A 109 11.06 -16.71 -0.46
C LYS A 109 12.24 -17.53 -0.97
N SER A 110 12.18 -18.06 -2.19
CA SER A 110 13.29 -18.82 -2.80
C SER A 110 14.57 -18.00 -2.99
N ARG A 111 14.45 -16.68 -3.08
CA ARG A 111 15.56 -15.73 -3.19
C ARG A 111 16.03 -15.19 -1.84
N GLY A 112 15.40 -15.63 -0.75
CA GLY A 112 15.70 -15.16 0.60
C GLY A 112 15.42 -13.68 0.80
N ILE A 113 14.45 -13.12 0.05
CA ILE A 113 13.94 -11.76 0.26
C ILE A 113 13.03 -11.77 1.48
N HIS A 114 13.25 -10.85 2.41
CA HIS A 114 12.41 -10.68 3.58
C HIS A 114 11.06 -10.09 3.18
N VAL A 115 9.96 -10.52 3.82
CA VAL A 115 8.62 -10.04 3.49
C VAL A 115 7.89 -9.53 4.72
N ALA A 116 7.18 -8.42 4.58
CA ALA A 116 6.27 -7.89 5.59
C ALA A 116 4.97 -7.40 4.97
N LEU A 117 3.90 -7.41 5.76
CA LEU A 117 2.58 -6.92 5.39
C LEU A 117 2.35 -5.55 6.03
N ALA A 118 1.83 -4.60 5.26
CA ALA A 118 1.57 -3.22 5.65
C ALA A 118 0.22 -2.75 5.06
N THR A 119 -0.87 -3.02 5.79
CA THR A 119 -2.25 -2.74 5.34
C THR A 119 -2.93 -1.65 6.16
N SER A 120 -3.73 -0.81 5.50
CA SER A 120 -4.61 0.16 6.17
C SER A 120 -5.84 -0.51 6.82
N SER A 121 -6.07 -1.81 6.59
CA SER A 121 -7.14 -2.57 7.25
C SER A 121 -6.87 -2.71 8.74
N HIS A 122 -7.90 -2.45 9.55
CA HIS A 122 -7.88 -2.77 10.98
C HIS A 122 -7.91 -4.28 11.20
N LYS A 123 -7.45 -4.74 12.37
CA LYS A 123 -7.35 -6.15 12.73
C LYS A 123 -8.61 -6.97 12.45
N ALA A 124 -9.78 -6.49 12.85
CA ALA A 124 -11.04 -7.22 12.64
C ALA A 124 -11.32 -7.49 11.15
N ASN A 125 -11.07 -6.50 10.28
CA ASN A 125 -11.29 -6.66 8.84
C ASN A 125 -10.20 -7.52 8.20
N PHE A 126 -8.95 -7.37 8.63
CA PHE A 126 -7.86 -8.25 8.22
C PHE A 126 -8.24 -9.72 8.48
N GLU A 127 -8.63 -10.05 9.71
CA GLU A 127 -8.97 -11.41 10.11
C GLU A 127 -10.12 -12.01 9.27
N ILE A 128 -11.20 -11.25 9.03
CA ILE A 128 -12.33 -11.75 8.22
C ILE A 128 -11.91 -12.01 6.76
N LYS A 129 -11.06 -11.14 6.20
CA LYS A 129 -10.58 -11.25 4.81
C LYS A 129 -9.52 -12.34 4.61
N SER A 130 -8.78 -12.69 5.66
CA SER A 130 -7.57 -13.51 5.53
C SER A 130 -7.66 -14.89 6.16
N ALA A 131 -8.61 -15.14 7.07
CA ALA A 131 -8.64 -16.37 7.88
C ALA A 131 -8.73 -17.67 7.05
N HIS A 132 -9.45 -17.67 5.92
CA HIS A 132 -9.55 -18.80 5.00
C HIS A 132 -8.37 -18.91 4.02
N LEU A 133 -7.46 -17.93 4.02
CA LEU A 133 -6.31 -17.83 3.13
C LEU A 133 -4.98 -18.03 3.87
N GLY A 134 -4.95 -18.92 4.87
CA GLY A 134 -3.75 -19.21 5.66
C GLY A 134 -2.51 -19.50 4.80
N HIS A 135 -2.66 -20.32 3.75
CA HIS A 135 -1.60 -20.63 2.78
C HIS A 135 -0.92 -19.40 2.16
N LEU A 136 -1.64 -18.28 2.01
CA LEU A 136 -1.13 -17.02 1.51
C LEU A 136 -0.45 -16.23 2.64
N PHE A 137 -1.18 -15.98 3.71
CA PHE A 137 -0.75 -15.06 4.78
C PHE A 137 0.30 -15.65 5.73
N ASP A 138 0.49 -16.98 5.74
CA ASP A 138 1.61 -17.64 6.43
C ASP A 138 2.98 -17.27 5.85
N SER A 139 3.01 -16.65 4.66
CA SER A 139 4.23 -16.05 4.10
C SER A 139 4.74 -14.88 4.95
N PHE A 140 3.86 -14.21 5.71
CA PHE A 140 4.20 -13.09 6.57
C PHE A 140 4.17 -13.54 8.03
N ALA A 141 5.31 -13.54 8.72
CA ALA A 141 5.34 -13.84 10.14
C ALA A 141 4.46 -12.84 10.93
N PRO A 142 3.72 -13.25 11.97
CA PRO A 142 2.79 -12.38 12.70
C PRO A 142 3.39 -11.05 13.17
N GLU A 143 4.65 -11.04 13.60
CA GLU A 143 5.41 -9.86 14.03
C GLU A 143 5.74 -8.89 12.89
N HIS A 144 5.67 -9.35 11.65
CA HIS A 144 5.89 -8.57 10.42
C HIS A 144 4.58 -8.15 9.74
N ARG A 145 3.44 -8.27 10.45
CA ARG A 145 2.14 -7.79 9.98
C ARG A 145 1.82 -6.48 10.69
N VAL A 146 1.86 -5.39 9.95
CA VAL A 146 1.45 -4.05 10.40
C VAL A 146 0.06 -3.75 9.84
N LEU A 147 -0.88 -3.50 10.75
CA LEU A 147 -2.29 -3.27 10.43
C LEU A 147 -2.64 -1.79 10.67
N GLY A 148 -3.78 -1.34 10.14
CA GLY A 148 -4.15 0.08 10.17
C GLY A 148 -4.47 0.64 11.56
N ASP A 149 -4.76 -0.23 12.52
CA ASP A 149 -4.99 0.08 13.92
C ASP A 149 -3.79 -0.28 14.83
N ASP A 150 -2.60 -0.44 14.24
CA ASP A 150 -1.39 -0.68 15.01
C ASP A 150 -1.05 0.53 15.91
N PRO A 151 -0.96 0.36 17.24
CA PRO A 151 -0.76 1.46 18.19
C PRO A 151 0.62 2.14 18.06
N ARG A 152 1.56 1.54 17.31
CA ARG A 152 2.87 2.13 17.02
C ARG A 152 2.80 3.20 15.93
N ILE A 153 1.70 3.29 15.19
CA ILE A 153 1.44 4.34 14.20
C ILE A 153 0.70 5.49 14.90
N ALA A 154 1.25 6.70 14.82
CA ALA A 154 0.62 7.85 15.43
C ALA A 154 -0.75 8.18 14.75
N PRO A 155 -1.76 8.64 15.51
CA PRO A 155 -3.04 9.02 14.93
C PRO A 155 -2.88 10.04 13.79
N GLY A 156 -3.53 9.78 12.65
CA GLY A 156 -3.44 10.62 11.46
C GLY A 156 -2.25 10.33 10.54
N ARG A 157 -1.36 9.40 10.91
CA ARG A 157 -0.16 9.05 10.13
C ARG A 157 -0.30 7.73 9.37
N GLY A 158 -1.51 7.43 8.89
CA GLY A 158 -1.73 6.39 7.88
C GLY A 158 -1.36 6.87 6.48
N LYS A 159 -1.45 5.99 5.47
CA LYS A 159 -1.16 6.34 4.07
C LYS A 159 -1.88 7.65 3.67
N PRO A 160 -1.18 8.63 3.07
CA PRO A 160 0.10 8.51 2.34
C PRO A 160 1.34 8.82 3.20
N ALA A 161 1.21 8.88 4.53
CA ALA A 161 2.35 8.98 5.42
C ALA A 161 3.24 7.71 5.29
N PRO A 162 4.57 7.83 5.45
CA PRO A 162 5.48 6.69 5.29
C PRO A 162 5.47 5.70 6.47
N ASP A 163 4.83 6.08 7.59
CA ASP A 163 4.94 5.43 8.89
C ASP A 163 4.65 3.92 8.85
N ILE A 164 3.65 3.48 8.08
CA ILE A 164 3.29 2.05 8.02
C ILE A 164 4.40 1.19 7.39
N TYR A 165 5.07 1.69 6.34
CA TYR A 165 6.16 0.98 5.69
C TYR A 165 7.46 1.07 6.50
N LEU A 166 7.74 2.22 7.10
CA LEU A 166 8.88 2.36 8.02
C LEU A 166 8.73 1.45 9.24
N LEU A 167 7.51 1.31 9.76
CA LEU A 167 7.21 0.37 10.84
C LEU A 167 7.38 -1.08 10.38
N ALA A 168 6.88 -1.43 9.20
CA ALA A 168 7.05 -2.78 8.64
C ALA A 168 8.54 -3.14 8.48
N LEU A 169 9.35 -2.22 7.92
CA LEU A 169 10.81 -2.36 7.85
C LEU A 169 11.45 -2.49 9.25
N SER A 170 11.02 -1.68 10.22
CA SER A 170 11.50 -1.77 11.60
C SER A 170 11.26 -3.15 12.21
N THR A 171 10.11 -3.78 11.92
CA THR A 171 9.84 -5.16 12.41
C THR A 171 10.82 -6.17 11.82
N LEU A 172 11.14 -6.07 10.52
CA LEU A 172 12.13 -6.93 9.86
C LEU A 172 13.51 -6.72 10.48
N ASN A 173 13.93 -5.45 10.62
CA ASN A 173 15.25 -5.11 11.15
C ASN A 173 15.46 -5.58 12.59
N ARG A 174 14.41 -5.63 13.41
CA ARG A 174 14.49 -6.23 14.76
C ARG A 174 14.88 -7.71 14.69
N THR A 175 14.22 -8.48 13.82
CA THR A 175 14.54 -9.89 13.64
C THR A 175 15.94 -10.10 13.04
N MET A 176 16.41 -9.17 12.20
CA MET A 176 17.78 -9.21 11.67
C MET A 176 18.81 -8.94 12.75
N GLU A 177 18.56 -7.95 13.61
CA GLU A 177 19.41 -7.65 14.77
C GLU A 177 19.53 -8.87 15.71
N GLU A 178 18.40 -9.52 16.02
CA GLU A 178 18.37 -10.76 16.81
C GLU A 178 19.19 -11.91 16.19
N ARG A 179 19.34 -11.90 14.85
CA ARG A 179 20.14 -12.87 14.09
C ARG A 179 21.58 -12.42 13.85
N GLY A 180 21.96 -11.22 14.28
CA GLY A 180 23.28 -10.64 14.00
C GLY A 180 23.50 -10.27 12.53
N GLU A 181 22.42 -10.07 11.77
CA GLU A 181 22.46 -9.64 10.37
C GLU A 181 22.42 -8.11 10.25
N PRO A 182 23.05 -7.52 9.22
CA PRO A 182 23.03 -6.06 9.03
C PRO A 182 21.62 -5.58 8.70
N PRO A 183 21.19 -4.40 9.21
CA PRO A 183 19.86 -3.88 8.95
C PRO A 183 19.64 -3.61 7.45
N ILE A 184 18.40 -3.75 7.01
CA ILE A 184 17.92 -3.35 5.68
C ILE A 184 17.63 -1.85 5.72
N GLN A 185 18.16 -1.14 4.72
CA GLN A 185 17.89 0.27 4.50
C GLN A 185 16.61 0.47 3.69
N PRO A 186 15.90 1.62 3.81
CA PRO A 186 14.71 1.88 3.01
C PRO A 186 14.93 1.73 1.50
N GLU A 187 16.09 2.14 0.99
CA GLU A 187 16.44 2.01 -0.43
C GLU A 187 16.54 0.56 -0.95
N GLU A 188 16.78 -0.39 -0.03
CA GLU A 188 16.84 -1.84 -0.29
C GLU A 188 15.45 -2.51 -0.17
N CYS A 189 14.38 -1.73 0.00
CA CYS A 189 13.01 -2.21 0.11
C CYS A 189 12.21 -1.96 -1.18
N LEU A 190 11.39 -2.95 -1.56
CA LEU A 190 10.40 -2.83 -2.62
C LEU A 190 8.99 -2.91 -2.05
N VAL A 191 8.26 -1.81 -2.13
CA VAL A 191 6.83 -1.76 -1.78
C VAL A 191 6.00 -2.25 -2.97
N PHE A 192 5.04 -3.12 -2.73
CA PHE A 192 4.00 -3.47 -3.70
C PHE A 192 2.69 -2.81 -3.26
N GLU A 193 2.04 -2.10 -4.18
CA GLU A 193 0.85 -1.28 -3.93
C GLU A 193 -0.08 -1.23 -5.14
N ASP A 194 -1.38 -1.12 -4.91
CA ASP A 194 -2.39 -0.88 -5.96
C ASP A 194 -2.91 0.56 -5.94
N SER A 195 -2.79 1.25 -4.81
CA SER A 195 -3.43 2.54 -4.54
C SER A 195 -2.47 3.73 -4.73
N VAL A 196 -3.00 4.87 -5.15
CA VAL A 196 -2.24 6.13 -5.24
C VAL A 196 -1.65 6.59 -3.90
N PRO A 197 -2.42 6.70 -2.79
CA PRO A 197 -1.85 7.09 -1.49
C PRO A 197 -0.79 6.11 -1.00
N GLY A 198 -0.93 4.82 -1.32
CA GLY A 198 0.04 3.81 -0.94
C GLY A 198 1.34 3.90 -1.71
N VAL A 199 1.28 4.16 -3.02
CA VAL A 199 2.47 4.49 -3.80
C VAL A 199 3.19 5.67 -3.16
N GLU A 200 2.48 6.78 -2.93
CA GLU A 200 3.05 7.98 -2.30
C GLU A 200 3.68 7.69 -0.93
N SER A 201 3.04 6.85 -0.11
CA SER A 201 3.59 6.38 1.17
C SER A 201 4.91 5.62 1.02
N GLY A 202 4.99 4.68 0.08
CA GLY A 202 6.23 3.95 -0.22
C GLY A 202 7.32 4.88 -0.77
N ARG A 203 6.95 5.86 -1.61
CA ARG A 203 7.87 6.90 -2.08
C ARG A 203 8.40 7.72 -0.92
N ARG A 204 7.54 8.24 -0.03
CA ARG A 204 7.94 8.99 1.16
C ARG A 204 8.78 8.18 2.14
N ALA A 205 8.62 6.86 2.17
CA ALA A 205 9.44 6.00 3.01
C ALA A 205 10.89 5.87 2.48
N GLY A 206 11.21 6.46 1.33
CA GLY A 206 12.52 6.31 0.69
C GLY A 206 12.70 4.99 -0.04
N MET A 207 11.61 4.28 -0.32
CA MET A 207 11.63 2.92 -0.87
C MET A 207 11.37 2.89 -2.38
N GLN A 208 11.73 1.78 -3.01
CA GLN A 208 11.29 1.47 -4.37
C GLN A 208 9.82 1.02 -4.34
N VAL A 209 9.07 1.23 -5.42
CA VAL A 209 7.64 0.91 -5.48
C VAL A 209 7.25 0.20 -6.78
N VAL A 210 6.49 -0.88 -6.67
CA VAL A 210 5.68 -1.46 -7.75
C VAL A 210 4.25 -0.95 -7.54
N TRP A 211 3.72 -0.25 -8.54
CA TRP A 211 2.31 0.10 -8.62
C TRP A 211 1.60 -0.90 -9.52
N CYS A 212 0.66 -1.67 -8.98
CA CYS A 212 -0.16 -2.65 -9.68
C CYS A 212 -1.66 -2.32 -9.50
N PRO A 213 -2.16 -1.24 -10.12
CA PRO A 213 -3.51 -0.77 -9.92
C PRO A 213 -4.56 -1.66 -10.59
N HIS A 214 -5.77 -1.65 -10.04
CA HIS A 214 -6.94 -2.11 -10.77
C HIS A 214 -7.10 -1.29 -12.09
N PRO A 215 -7.51 -1.90 -13.22
CA PRO A 215 -7.62 -1.20 -14.51
C PRO A 215 -8.51 0.05 -14.48
N GLY A 216 -9.58 0.02 -13.69
CA GLY A 216 -10.46 1.16 -13.48
C GLY A 216 -9.79 2.33 -12.74
N LEU A 217 -8.90 2.05 -11.78
CA LEU A 217 -8.10 3.10 -11.12
C LEU A 217 -7.10 3.69 -12.12
N LEU A 218 -6.40 2.84 -12.88
CA LEU A 218 -5.46 3.28 -13.91
C LEU A 218 -6.14 4.20 -14.93
N ALA A 219 -7.39 3.92 -15.32
CA ALA A 219 -8.15 4.76 -16.24
C ALA A 219 -8.41 6.17 -15.71
N GLU A 220 -8.63 6.34 -14.39
CA GLU A 220 -8.82 7.67 -13.77
C GLU A 220 -7.53 8.51 -13.78
N TYR A 221 -6.36 7.87 -13.78
CA TYR A 221 -5.05 8.53 -13.83
C TYR A 221 -4.39 8.49 -15.21
N LYS A 222 -5.16 8.26 -16.27
CA LYS A 222 -4.65 8.22 -17.64
C LYS A 222 -3.91 9.52 -17.99
N GLY A 223 -2.64 9.41 -18.37
CA GLY A 223 -1.75 10.54 -18.67
C GLY A 223 -1.09 11.19 -17.45
N ARG A 224 -1.40 10.72 -16.23
CA ARG A 224 -0.82 11.15 -14.95
C ARG A 224 -0.08 10.02 -14.24
N GLU A 225 0.17 8.89 -14.90
CA GLU A 225 0.79 7.70 -14.31
C GLU A 225 2.17 8.03 -13.73
N LYS A 226 2.93 8.89 -14.41
CA LYS A 226 4.24 9.36 -13.92
C LYS A 226 4.15 10.18 -12.63
N GLU A 227 3.09 10.96 -12.45
CA GLU A 227 2.84 11.71 -11.21
C GLU A 227 2.52 10.73 -10.07
N VAL A 228 1.72 9.69 -10.34
CA VAL A 228 1.45 8.63 -9.36
C VAL A 228 2.74 7.94 -8.94
N LEU A 229 3.55 7.49 -9.91
CA LEU A 229 4.82 6.81 -9.63
C LEU A 229 5.81 7.70 -8.87
N ALA A 230 5.77 9.02 -9.08
CA ALA A 230 6.56 9.97 -8.30
C ALA A 230 5.97 10.24 -6.90
N GLY A 231 4.71 9.90 -6.63
CA GLY A 231 3.99 10.31 -5.42
C GLY A 231 3.67 11.80 -5.42
N LEU A 232 3.42 12.39 -6.60
CA LEU A 232 3.23 13.82 -6.83
C LEU A 232 1.81 14.17 -7.34
N THR A 233 0.81 13.35 -7.07
CA THR A 233 -0.56 13.60 -7.58
C THR A 233 -1.20 14.86 -6.98
N GLY A 234 -0.67 15.38 -5.88
CA GLY A 234 -1.16 16.60 -5.21
C GLY A 234 -2.52 16.44 -4.53
N GLU A 235 -3.04 15.21 -4.47
CA GLU A 235 -4.33 14.87 -3.89
C GLU A 235 -4.28 14.78 -2.34
N HIS A 236 -3.06 14.89 -1.79
CA HIS A 236 -2.78 15.04 -0.38
C HIS A 236 -1.96 16.31 -0.17
N LYS A 237 -2.65 17.40 0.18
CA LYS A 237 -1.98 18.63 0.63
C LYS A 237 -1.64 18.46 2.11
N GLU A 238 -0.49 17.87 2.41
CA GLU A 238 0.14 18.08 3.72
C GLU A 238 0.56 19.56 3.81
N THR A 239 0.38 20.16 4.98
CA THR A 239 0.85 21.52 5.24
C THR A 239 2.38 21.53 5.34
N GLU A 240 3.02 22.65 5.00
CA GLU A 240 4.49 22.79 5.08
C GLU A 240 5.06 22.46 6.48
N GLU A 241 4.26 22.67 7.54
CA GLU A 241 4.60 22.34 8.93
C GLU A 241 4.57 20.84 9.23
N GLU A 242 3.79 20.05 8.50
CA GLU A 242 3.72 18.58 8.65
C GLU A 242 4.89 17.90 7.93
N LEU A 243 5.25 18.41 6.74
CA LEU A 243 6.42 17.98 5.98
C LEU A 243 7.72 18.25 6.77
N ALA A 244 7.82 19.42 7.43
CA ALA A 244 9.00 19.81 8.19
C ALA A 244 9.29 18.95 9.43
N LYS A 245 8.31 18.21 9.96
CA LYS A 245 8.49 17.33 11.14
C LYS A 245 9.06 15.95 10.80
N VAL A 246 8.97 15.52 9.53
CA VAL A 246 9.38 14.17 9.08
C VAL A 246 10.80 14.15 8.51
N VAL A 247 11.37 15.32 8.15
CA VAL A 247 12.71 15.40 7.57
C VAL A 247 13.79 15.18 8.65
N GLU A 248 14.15 13.92 8.90
CA GLU A 248 15.43 13.60 9.54
C GLU A 248 16.60 13.86 8.57
N LYS A 249 17.71 14.37 9.13
CA LYS A 249 18.83 14.97 8.40
C LYS A 249 19.49 14.01 7.40
N SER A 250 19.67 14.53 6.19
CA SER A 250 20.50 13.99 5.11
C SER A 250 21.87 13.49 5.58
N VAL A 251 22.27 12.33 5.08
CA VAL A 251 23.68 11.96 4.87
C VAL A 251 23.89 11.92 3.35
N GLU A 252 24.98 12.51 2.85
CA GLU A 252 25.28 12.60 1.41
C GLU A 252 25.06 11.25 0.69
N GLY A 253 24.26 11.28 -0.38
CA GLY A 253 24.02 10.12 -1.25
C GLY A 253 22.79 9.25 -0.94
N LYS A 254 21.96 9.58 0.06
CA LYS A 254 20.72 8.86 0.39
C LYS A 254 19.45 9.67 0.11
N ARG A 255 18.35 9.00 -0.25
CA ARG A 255 17.05 9.65 -0.48
C ARG A 255 16.43 10.11 0.84
N LEU A 256 15.77 11.26 0.82
CA LEU A 256 15.14 11.86 2.00
C LEU A 256 13.82 11.15 2.35
N ILE A 257 13.72 10.66 3.59
CA ILE A 257 12.46 10.17 4.15
C ILE A 257 11.52 11.37 4.36
N GLY A 258 10.24 11.18 4.07
CA GLY A 258 9.18 12.17 4.18
C GLY A 258 8.88 12.94 2.90
N LEU A 259 9.72 12.84 1.87
CA LEU A 259 9.50 13.50 0.59
C LEU A 259 9.06 12.52 -0.50
N PRO A 260 8.18 12.94 -1.43
CA PRO A 260 7.88 12.16 -2.63
C PRO A 260 9.13 11.98 -3.51
N GLY A 261 8.99 11.22 -4.59
CA GLY A 261 10.04 11.00 -5.58
C GLY A 261 10.06 12.05 -6.67
N GLU A 262 10.89 11.82 -7.68
CA GLU A 262 10.92 12.61 -8.90
C GLU A 262 10.30 11.83 -10.06
N ILE A 263 9.79 12.56 -11.05
CA ILE A 263 9.29 11.96 -12.28
C ILE A 263 10.44 11.27 -13.02
N ASP A 264 10.20 10.03 -13.46
CA ASP A 264 11.15 9.21 -14.23
C ASP A 264 12.49 8.90 -13.51
N ASP A 265 12.52 8.91 -12.17
CA ASP A 265 13.72 8.59 -11.38
C ASP A 265 14.08 7.09 -11.31
N GLY A 266 13.21 6.23 -11.85
CA GLY A 266 13.42 4.78 -11.93
C GLY A 266 13.15 4.00 -10.64
N TRP A 267 12.70 4.66 -9.57
CA TRP A 267 12.43 4.01 -8.28
C TRP A 267 10.98 3.51 -8.14
N ALA A 268 10.10 3.87 -9.07
CA ALA A 268 8.75 3.32 -9.11
C ALA A 268 8.41 2.82 -10.50
N ARG A 269 7.71 1.69 -10.58
CA ARG A 269 7.32 1.06 -11.86
C ARG A 269 5.86 0.62 -11.82
N LEU A 270 5.15 0.87 -12.92
CA LEU A 270 3.79 0.40 -13.15
C LEU A 270 3.83 -1.02 -13.72
N TYR A 271 3.02 -1.91 -13.15
CA TYR A 271 2.72 -3.24 -13.68
C TYR A 271 1.20 -3.41 -13.78
N SER A 272 0.73 -4.12 -14.81
CA SER A 272 -0.70 -4.44 -14.93
C SER A 272 -1.09 -5.74 -14.22
N THR A 273 -0.11 -6.54 -13.81
CA THR A 273 -0.26 -7.82 -13.11
C THR A 273 1.03 -8.14 -12.35
N LEU A 274 0.95 -9.01 -11.33
CA LEU A 274 2.10 -9.56 -10.62
C LEU A 274 2.56 -10.92 -11.16
N GLU A 275 1.88 -11.44 -12.20
CA GLU A 275 2.30 -12.63 -12.93
C GLU A 275 3.67 -12.41 -13.60
N ASP A 276 4.47 -13.48 -13.66
CA ASP A 276 5.81 -13.47 -14.27
C ASP A 276 6.72 -12.32 -13.80
N PHE A 277 6.67 -12.01 -12.50
CA PHE A 277 7.37 -10.86 -11.92
C PHE A 277 8.88 -10.86 -12.25
N PRO A 278 9.44 -9.76 -12.78
CA PRO A 278 10.81 -9.73 -13.30
C PRO A 278 11.84 -9.47 -12.18
N TYR A 279 12.10 -10.48 -11.35
CA TYR A 279 13.04 -10.42 -10.21
C TYR A 279 14.42 -9.83 -10.55
N ASP A 280 14.97 -10.16 -11.72
CA ASP A 280 16.31 -9.71 -12.15
C ASP A 280 16.37 -8.19 -12.34
N SER A 281 15.25 -7.57 -12.71
CA SER A 281 15.15 -6.12 -12.88
C SER A 281 15.21 -5.33 -11.56
N TYR A 282 15.18 -6.06 -10.44
CA TYR A 282 15.35 -5.58 -9.06
C TYR A 282 16.60 -6.19 -8.40
N GLN A 283 17.45 -6.87 -9.19
CA GLN A 283 18.67 -7.52 -8.72
C GLN A 283 18.42 -8.57 -7.62
N MET A 284 17.23 -9.19 -7.62
CA MET A 284 16.85 -10.27 -6.70
C MET A 284 17.31 -11.61 -7.25
N VAL A 285 18.55 -12.00 -6.95
CA VAL A 285 19.12 -13.27 -7.38
C VAL A 285 18.77 -14.41 -6.42
N THR A 286 18.59 -15.62 -6.96
CA THR A 286 18.38 -16.83 -6.15
C THR A 286 19.60 -17.10 -5.27
N LYS A 287 19.40 -17.35 -3.98
CA LYS A 287 20.48 -17.82 -3.11
C LYS A 287 20.89 -19.21 -3.59
N THR A 288 22.10 -19.33 -4.17
CA THR A 288 22.76 -20.61 -4.47
C THR A 288 23.15 -21.34 -3.21
#